data_AF-A0A7C5VZZ5-F1
#
_entry.id   AF-A0A7C5VZZ5-F1
#
_cell.length_a   1.000
_cell.length_b   1.000
_cell.length_c   1.000
_cell.angle_alpha   90.00
_cell.angle_beta   90.00
_cell.angle_gamma   90.00
#
_symmetry.space_group_name_H-M   'P 1'
#
loop_
_entity.id
_entity.type
_entity.pdbx_description
1 polymer ?
#
loop_
_entity_poly.entity_id
_entity_poly.type
_entity_poly.pdbx_seq_one_letter_code
_entity_poly.pdbx_strand_id
1 'polypeptide(L)'
;MVETTTSTVSVRASRVWQQLRTSLGQPQWLDVPILVEPIGEPQPRKIVLRAKTEDGKDLGPCAVYADEWYPGCTTPNPFSHYFPVLRSVLDARLRRKEHEPLRLQVLKAVCARTSSGREQVVLLKFIVAPEYTVTGRFVEDLYNCPLKVLFERFLGLARDSREQPPRLGEVRGRAVHTGYRRALVEFATTQDLDRAAQAYRAGVWSEWTRTLQALLATNVSREGGAPKDLLGSFTAADSILTQIAHGGVGSGTVELYLERLFYSATRGLSGRADRVEVPRDASAGPLCIAEVKTQSAIREQDPVTGESFPGGLQALAYRELLQSLGFPDVDAVVELVDGQRIVTKPLREHPIVRRLRLDLSKPDERVIDLIVQARNVYYCVTSGLFTGYDRYRLDNATRNWRLPDVSGQFDLLNDRPPCRSCVARQRQ
;
A
#
# COMPACT_ATOMS: atom_id res chain seq x y z
N MET A 1 -15.04 3.07 -31.35
CA MET A 1 -16.10 2.72 -30.37
C MET A 1 -15.49 2.68 -28.98
N VAL A 2 -15.43 3.82 -28.27
CA VAL A 2 -14.82 3.98 -26.93
C VAL A 2 -15.77 4.77 -26.00
N GLU A 3 -17.08 4.79 -26.31
CA GLU A 3 -18.05 5.68 -25.64
C GLU A 3 -18.81 5.08 -24.45
N THR A 4 -18.58 3.83 -24.06
CA THR A 4 -19.50 3.13 -23.13
C THR A 4 -19.08 3.12 -21.65
N THR A 5 -17.80 3.26 -21.31
CA THR A 5 -17.33 3.16 -19.91
C THR A 5 -17.35 4.50 -19.16
N THR A 6 -16.93 5.61 -19.77
CA THR A 6 -16.90 6.92 -19.09
C THR A 6 -18.30 7.45 -18.78
N SER A 7 -19.26 7.17 -19.67
CA SER A 7 -20.67 7.52 -19.50
C SER A 7 -21.29 6.79 -18.30
N THR A 8 -21.00 5.49 -18.13
CA THR A 8 -21.56 4.71 -17.00
C THR A 8 -21.00 5.13 -15.64
N VAL A 9 -19.70 5.46 -15.58
CA VAL A 9 -19.06 5.99 -14.36
C VAL A 9 -19.59 7.38 -13.99
N SER A 10 -19.73 8.29 -14.96
CA SER A 10 -20.25 9.64 -14.74
C SER A 10 -21.74 9.64 -14.35
N VAL A 11 -22.53 8.73 -14.92
CA VAL A 11 -23.93 8.50 -14.51
C VAL A 11 -24.00 7.98 -13.07
N ARG A 12 -23.12 7.03 -12.69
CA ARG A 12 -23.03 6.55 -11.31
C ARG A 12 -22.66 7.69 -10.36
N ALA A 13 -21.62 8.47 -10.67
CA ALA A 13 -21.21 9.61 -9.87
C ALA A 13 -22.36 10.61 -9.68
N SER A 14 -23.06 10.99 -10.75
CA SER A 14 -24.24 11.88 -10.69
C SER A 14 -25.33 11.33 -9.76
N ARG A 15 -25.68 10.04 -9.89
CA ARG A 15 -26.74 9.39 -9.10
C ARG A 15 -26.37 9.38 -7.62
N VAL A 16 -25.15 8.94 -7.30
CA VAL A 16 -24.68 8.84 -5.92
C VAL A 16 -24.58 10.24 -5.28
N TRP A 17 -24.21 11.27 -6.06
CA TRP A 17 -24.19 12.65 -5.59
C TRP A 17 -25.59 13.21 -5.30
N GLN A 18 -26.60 12.85 -6.10
CA GLN A 18 -28.00 13.19 -5.83
C GLN A 18 -28.51 12.49 -4.58
N GLN A 19 -28.23 11.19 -4.43
CA GLN A 19 -28.58 10.42 -3.22
C GLN A 19 -27.91 10.96 -1.96
N LEU A 20 -26.68 11.46 -2.06
CA LEU A 20 -25.99 12.10 -0.94
C LEU A 20 -26.79 13.30 -0.41
N ARG A 21 -27.39 14.09 -1.30
CA ARG A 21 -28.20 15.26 -0.95
C ARG A 21 -29.54 14.90 -0.31
N THR A 22 -30.07 13.70 -0.57
CA THR A 22 -31.35 13.26 0.03
C THR A 22 -31.21 12.78 1.48
N SER A 23 -30.01 12.37 1.91
CA SER A 23 -29.78 11.88 3.29
C SER A 23 -28.88 12.83 4.07
N LEU A 24 -29.48 13.95 4.52
CA LEU A 24 -28.76 15.03 5.19
C LEU A 24 -28.12 14.60 6.52
N GLY A 25 -26.91 15.08 6.74
CA GLY A 25 -26.14 14.88 7.98
C GLY A 25 -25.58 13.47 8.16
N GLN A 26 -25.82 12.55 7.23
CA GLN A 26 -25.35 11.17 7.30
C GLN A 26 -24.17 10.94 6.36
N PRO A 27 -22.96 10.64 6.88
CA PRO A 27 -21.83 10.22 6.06
C PRO A 27 -22.13 8.93 5.29
N GLN A 28 -21.80 8.92 4.01
CA GLN A 28 -22.05 7.79 3.10
C GLN A 28 -20.78 7.41 2.34
N TRP A 29 -20.58 6.09 2.19
CA TRP A 29 -19.59 5.53 1.27
C TRP A 29 -20.11 5.64 -0.16
N LEU A 30 -19.37 6.32 -1.03
CA LEU A 30 -19.78 6.59 -2.41
C LEU A 30 -18.99 5.75 -3.40
N ASP A 31 -17.68 5.71 -3.21
CA ASP A 31 -16.69 5.10 -4.09
C ASP A 31 -16.89 5.47 -5.57
N VAL A 32 -16.81 6.79 -5.85
CA VAL A 32 -16.98 7.36 -7.20
C VAL A 32 -15.86 8.35 -7.54
N PRO A 33 -15.38 8.38 -8.79
CA PRO A 33 -14.44 9.40 -9.23
C PRO A 33 -15.16 10.72 -9.55
N ILE A 34 -14.51 11.83 -9.24
CA ILE A 34 -14.90 13.19 -9.64
C ILE A 34 -13.66 13.97 -10.07
N LEU A 35 -13.89 15.03 -10.84
CA LEU A 35 -12.91 16.08 -11.12
C LEU A 35 -13.18 17.28 -10.21
N VAL A 36 -12.12 17.89 -9.68
CA VAL A 36 -12.23 19.06 -8.81
C VAL A 36 -11.34 20.22 -9.25
N GLU A 37 -11.88 21.43 -9.08
CA GLU A 37 -11.16 22.71 -9.28
C GLU A 37 -11.34 23.57 -8.01
N PRO A 38 -10.28 24.23 -7.51
CA PRO A 38 -10.42 25.14 -6.36
C PRO A 38 -11.30 26.34 -6.69
N ILE A 39 -12.20 26.70 -5.76
CA ILE A 39 -13.00 27.93 -5.81
C ILE A 39 -12.37 28.93 -4.84
N GLY A 40 -11.59 29.87 -5.38
CA GLY A 40 -10.84 30.84 -4.59
C GLY A 40 -9.62 30.22 -3.89
N GLU A 41 -9.02 30.98 -2.98
CA GLU A 41 -7.84 30.54 -2.24
C GLU A 41 -8.21 29.59 -1.07
N PRO A 42 -7.44 28.52 -0.84
CA PRO A 42 -7.61 27.64 0.32
C PRO A 42 -7.55 28.42 1.64
N GLN A 43 -8.54 28.22 2.51
CA GLN A 43 -8.55 28.78 3.86
C GLN A 43 -7.83 27.84 4.83
N PRO A 44 -7.38 28.32 6.01
CA PRO A 44 -6.58 27.52 6.94
C PRO A 44 -7.17 26.15 7.33
N ARG A 45 -8.50 26.03 7.40
CA ARG A 45 -9.23 24.80 7.78
C ARG A 45 -10.33 24.39 6.80
N LYS A 46 -10.38 25.01 5.61
CA LYS A 46 -11.45 24.78 4.62
C LYS A 46 -10.93 25.00 3.20
N ILE A 47 -11.15 24.02 2.34
CA ILE A 47 -10.98 24.12 0.89
C ILE A 47 -12.37 24.06 0.28
N VAL A 48 -12.69 24.96 -0.65
CA VAL A 48 -13.92 24.91 -1.45
C VAL A 48 -13.55 24.51 -2.87
N LEU A 49 -14.28 23.56 -3.42
CA LEU A 49 -14.02 22.96 -4.72
C LEU A 49 -15.28 23.01 -5.57
N ARG A 50 -15.13 23.17 -6.88
CA ARG A 50 -16.15 22.83 -7.87
C ARG A 50 -15.97 21.37 -8.22
N ALA A 51 -17.01 20.56 -8.01
CA ALA A 51 -16.99 19.14 -8.37
C ALA A 51 -17.66 18.92 -9.73
N LYS A 52 -17.04 18.10 -10.57
CA LYS A 52 -17.59 17.66 -11.85
C LYS A 52 -17.47 16.14 -11.97
N THR A 53 -18.30 15.51 -12.77
CA THR A 53 -18.08 14.14 -13.24
C THR A 53 -16.88 14.07 -14.19
N GLU A 54 -16.44 12.87 -14.56
CA GLU A 54 -15.31 12.67 -15.49
C GLU A 54 -15.62 13.17 -16.92
N ASP A 55 -16.90 13.22 -17.32
CA ASP A 55 -17.37 13.84 -18.57
C ASP A 55 -17.65 15.36 -18.45
N GLY A 56 -17.32 15.97 -17.31
CA GLY A 56 -17.37 17.42 -17.11
C GLY A 56 -18.73 17.99 -16.68
N LYS A 57 -19.74 17.15 -16.42
CA LYS A 57 -21.03 17.59 -15.89
C LYS A 57 -20.87 18.12 -14.46
N ASP A 58 -21.44 19.29 -14.19
CA ASP A 58 -21.36 19.94 -12.88
C ASP A 58 -22.12 19.17 -11.80
N LEU A 59 -21.44 18.91 -10.68
CA LEU A 59 -22.00 18.34 -9.44
C LEU A 59 -22.20 19.42 -8.36
N GLY A 60 -21.78 20.66 -8.65
CA GLY A 60 -21.87 21.82 -7.78
C GLY A 60 -20.68 21.95 -6.82
N PRO A 61 -20.72 22.96 -5.92
CA PRO A 61 -19.65 23.18 -4.97
C PRO A 61 -19.64 22.12 -3.86
N CYS A 62 -18.44 21.69 -3.47
CA CYS A 62 -18.20 20.90 -2.27
C CYS A 62 -17.09 21.53 -1.43
N ALA A 63 -16.94 21.05 -0.20
CA ALA A 63 -15.87 21.48 0.69
C ALA A 63 -15.08 20.30 1.26
N VAL A 64 -13.85 20.59 1.65
CA VAL A 64 -13.02 19.72 2.47
C VAL A 64 -12.59 20.52 3.69
N TYR A 65 -12.88 20.01 4.87
CA TYR A 65 -12.49 20.63 6.13
C TYR A 65 -11.36 19.84 6.78
N ALA A 66 -10.58 20.53 7.61
CA ALA A 66 -9.67 19.85 8.52
C ALA A 66 -10.42 18.88 9.45
N ASP A 67 -9.72 17.85 9.92
CA ASP A 67 -10.18 16.94 10.96
C ASP A 67 -11.44 16.11 10.63
N GLU A 68 -11.71 15.85 9.34
CA GLU A 68 -12.97 15.23 8.88
C GLU A 68 -14.23 15.94 9.43
N TRP A 69 -14.11 17.23 9.77
CA TRP A 69 -15.20 18.00 10.31
C TRP A 69 -16.24 18.33 9.22
N TYR A 70 -17.49 18.45 9.63
CA TYR A 70 -18.56 19.01 8.81
C TYR A 70 -19.61 19.67 9.72
N PRO A 71 -20.47 20.56 9.19
CA PRO A 71 -21.56 21.14 9.98
C PRO A 71 -22.46 20.06 10.60
N GLY A 72 -22.60 20.06 11.92
CA GLY A 72 -23.34 19.03 12.67
C GLY A 72 -22.49 17.83 13.12
N CYS A 73 -21.20 17.78 12.79
CA CYS A 73 -20.29 16.75 13.28
C CYS A 73 -20.00 16.96 14.78
N THR A 74 -20.27 15.93 15.59
CA THR A 74 -20.05 15.93 17.04
C THR A 74 -18.67 15.40 17.43
N THR A 75 -18.06 14.58 16.58
CA THR A 75 -16.78 13.89 16.85
C THR A 75 -15.89 13.97 15.62
N PRO A 76 -15.19 15.11 15.38
CA PRO A 76 -14.20 15.21 14.32
C PRO A 76 -13.03 14.26 14.59
N ASN A 77 -12.33 13.84 13.53
CA ASN A 77 -11.11 13.06 13.62
C ASN A 77 -9.90 14.00 13.54
N PRO A 78 -9.29 14.41 14.67
CA PRO A 78 -8.19 15.40 14.69
C PRO A 78 -6.91 14.92 13.98
N PHE A 79 -6.91 13.67 13.53
CA PHE A 79 -5.78 13.02 12.90
C PHE A 79 -5.99 12.78 11.40
N SER A 80 -6.99 13.41 10.80
CA SER A 80 -7.28 13.23 9.38
C SER A 80 -6.17 13.79 8.46
N HIS A 81 -5.68 12.96 7.54
CA HIS A 81 -4.66 13.37 6.55
C HIS A 81 -5.25 14.01 5.28
N TYR A 82 -6.56 13.85 5.01
CA TYR A 82 -7.16 14.19 3.72
C TYR A 82 -7.05 15.69 3.39
N PHE A 83 -7.37 16.56 4.35
CA PHE A 83 -7.25 18.01 4.20
C PHE A 83 -5.80 18.50 3.99
N PRO A 84 -4.83 18.19 4.88
CA PRO A 84 -3.46 18.72 4.72
C PRO A 84 -2.78 18.20 3.44
N VAL A 85 -3.04 16.94 3.04
CA VAL A 85 -2.56 16.41 1.76
C VAL A 85 -3.16 17.17 0.59
N LEU A 86 -4.49 17.32 0.54
CA LEU A 86 -5.14 18.02 -0.57
C LEU A 86 -4.70 19.48 -0.68
N ARG A 87 -4.59 20.20 0.45
CA ARG A 87 -4.06 21.58 0.48
C ARG A 87 -2.67 21.64 -0.16
N SER A 88 -1.77 20.75 0.26
CA SER A 88 -0.39 20.72 -0.26
C SER A 88 -0.35 20.45 -1.76
N VAL A 89 -1.22 19.55 -2.25
CA VAL A 89 -1.33 19.24 -3.69
C VAL A 89 -1.85 20.44 -4.47
N LEU A 90 -2.92 21.09 -4.01
CA LEU A 90 -3.50 22.25 -4.68
C LEU A 90 -2.52 23.44 -4.70
N ASP A 91 -1.85 23.73 -3.59
CA ASP A 91 -0.84 24.78 -3.50
C ASP A 91 0.31 24.55 -4.50
N ALA A 92 0.78 23.30 -4.60
CA ALA A 92 1.85 22.94 -5.52
C ALA A 92 1.42 23.06 -6.98
N ARG A 93 0.22 22.58 -7.33
CA ARG A 93 -0.36 22.71 -8.67
C ARG A 93 -0.51 24.18 -9.07
N LEU A 94 -1.01 25.01 -8.16
CA LEU A 94 -1.13 26.45 -8.38
C LEU A 94 0.23 27.10 -8.69
N ARG A 95 1.27 26.81 -7.89
CA ARG A 95 2.64 27.32 -8.12
C ARG A 95 3.20 26.90 -9.48
N ARG A 96 2.87 25.69 -9.93
CA ARG A 96 3.29 25.13 -11.21
C ARG A 96 2.41 25.55 -12.39
N LYS A 97 1.35 26.33 -12.15
CA LYS A 97 0.36 26.73 -13.16
C LYS A 97 -0.30 25.51 -13.83
N GLU A 98 -0.51 24.45 -13.06
CA GLU A 98 -1.27 23.27 -13.48
C GLU A 98 -2.77 23.54 -13.28
N HIS A 99 -3.48 23.84 -14.38
CA HIS A 99 -4.89 24.27 -14.34
C HIS A 99 -5.90 23.15 -14.65
N GLU A 100 -5.43 22.00 -15.12
CA GLU A 100 -6.28 20.84 -15.36
C GLU A 100 -7.02 20.41 -14.07
N PRO A 101 -8.30 20.00 -14.15
CA PRO A 101 -9.03 19.51 -13.00
C PRO A 101 -8.31 18.34 -12.32
N LEU A 102 -8.24 18.37 -10.99
CA LEU A 102 -7.65 17.28 -10.22
C LEU A 102 -8.67 16.15 -10.08
N ARG A 103 -8.28 14.93 -10.46
CA ARG A 103 -9.12 13.75 -10.26
C ARG A 103 -9.05 13.28 -8.80
N LEU A 104 -10.20 13.06 -8.17
CA LEU A 104 -10.32 12.44 -6.85
C LEU A 104 -11.19 11.18 -6.94
N GLN A 105 -10.77 10.08 -6.31
CA GLN A 105 -11.71 9.01 -5.96
C GLN A 105 -12.34 9.37 -4.62
N VAL A 106 -13.62 9.75 -4.60
CA VAL A 106 -14.35 10.04 -3.36
C VAL A 106 -14.84 8.72 -2.76
N LEU A 107 -14.28 8.38 -1.60
CA LEU A 107 -14.62 7.18 -0.87
C LEU A 107 -15.81 7.44 0.05
N LYS A 108 -15.77 8.54 0.82
CA LYS A 108 -16.80 8.91 1.80
C LYS A 108 -17.07 10.41 1.78
N ALA A 109 -18.34 10.79 1.83
CA ALA A 109 -18.78 12.19 1.90
C ALA A 109 -20.09 12.32 2.69
N VAL A 110 -20.49 13.55 3.00
CA VAL A 110 -21.76 13.88 3.66
C VAL A 110 -22.37 15.12 3.03
N CYS A 111 -23.69 15.16 2.88
CA CYS A 111 -24.40 16.43 2.64
C CYS A 111 -24.84 17.00 3.98
N ALA A 112 -24.18 18.07 4.43
CA ALA A 112 -24.43 18.69 5.72
C ALA A 112 -25.25 19.99 5.56
N ARG A 113 -25.99 20.36 6.61
CA ARG A 113 -26.71 21.64 6.66
C ARG A 113 -25.95 22.61 7.55
N THR A 114 -25.60 23.78 7.02
CA THR A 114 -24.92 24.83 7.77
C THR A 114 -25.85 25.46 8.81
N SER A 115 -25.29 26.25 9.74
CA SER A 115 -26.08 27.05 10.70
C SER A 115 -27.05 28.03 10.01
N SER A 116 -26.73 28.47 8.79
CA SER A 116 -27.60 29.29 7.94
C SER A 116 -28.65 28.51 7.15
N GLY A 117 -28.78 27.19 7.37
CA GLY A 117 -29.73 26.33 6.69
C GLY A 117 -29.34 25.91 5.27
N ARG A 118 -28.15 26.30 4.78
CA ARG A 118 -27.68 25.93 3.43
C ARG A 118 -27.13 24.52 3.42
N GLU A 119 -27.44 23.78 2.36
CA GLU A 119 -26.88 22.45 2.12
C GLU A 119 -25.50 22.55 1.48
N GLN A 120 -24.56 21.75 1.99
CA GLN A 120 -23.19 21.70 1.50
C GLN A 120 -22.69 20.26 1.51
N VAL A 121 -22.17 19.80 0.37
CA VAL A 121 -21.46 18.53 0.28
C VAL A 121 -20.05 18.70 0.86
N VAL A 122 -19.68 17.82 1.78
CA VAL A 122 -18.36 17.76 2.41
C VAL A 122 -17.71 16.42 2.08
N LEU A 123 -16.51 16.45 1.48
CA LEU A 123 -15.72 15.25 1.23
C LEU A 123 -14.94 14.90 2.49
N LEU A 124 -15.09 13.66 2.96
CA LEU A 124 -14.49 13.19 4.21
C LEU A 124 -13.26 12.31 3.93
N LYS A 125 -13.37 11.38 2.97
CA LYS A 125 -12.29 10.45 2.62
C LYS A 125 -12.18 10.34 1.11
N PHE A 126 -10.97 10.51 0.57
CA PHE A 126 -10.71 10.45 -0.86
C PHE A 126 -9.25 10.10 -1.21
N ILE A 127 -9.05 9.56 -2.41
CA ILE A 127 -7.73 9.33 -2.99
C ILE A 127 -7.43 10.40 -4.03
N VAL A 128 -6.27 11.03 -3.91
CA VAL A 128 -5.84 12.12 -4.79
C VAL A 128 -5.17 11.59 -6.05
N ALA A 129 -5.65 11.94 -7.23
CA ALA A 129 -5.08 11.51 -8.50
C ALA A 129 -4.87 9.97 -8.57
N PRO A 130 -5.93 9.14 -8.48
CA PRO A 130 -5.83 7.68 -8.37
C PRO A 130 -5.07 7.00 -9.52
N GLU A 131 -4.97 7.67 -10.67
CA GLU A 131 -4.14 7.26 -11.81
C GLU A 131 -2.65 7.10 -11.45
N TYR A 132 -2.16 7.84 -10.43
CA TYR A 132 -0.84 7.65 -9.86
C TYR A 132 -0.84 6.44 -8.93
N THR A 133 -0.36 5.34 -9.47
CA THR A 133 -0.46 4.04 -8.82
C THR A 133 0.70 3.81 -7.85
N VAL A 134 0.41 3.29 -6.66
CA VAL A 134 1.40 2.97 -5.62
C VAL A 134 1.41 1.47 -5.37
N THR A 135 2.60 0.86 -5.31
CA THR A 135 2.70 -0.58 -5.00
C THR A 135 2.46 -0.85 -3.52
N GLY A 136 1.89 -2.00 -3.16
CA GLY A 136 1.71 -2.39 -1.75
C GLY A 136 3.01 -2.35 -0.94
N ARG A 137 4.15 -2.71 -1.55
CA ARG A 137 5.49 -2.53 -0.96
C ARG A 137 5.79 -1.07 -0.62
N PHE A 138 5.43 -0.11 -1.48
CA PHE A 138 5.67 1.31 -1.21
C PHE A 138 4.72 1.89 -0.16
N VAL A 139 3.50 1.37 -0.08
CA VAL A 139 2.59 1.66 1.05
C VAL A 139 3.26 1.26 2.37
N GLU A 140 3.84 0.05 2.42
CA GLU A 140 4.62 -0.45 3.57
C GLU A 140 5.89 0.36 3.85
N ASP A 141 6.69 0.70 2.83
CA ASP A 141 7.90 1.53 3.00
C ASP A 141 7.55 2.89 3.62
N LEU A 142 6.45 3.52 3.17
CA LEU A 142 6.04 4.82 3.67
C LEU A 142 5.47 4.73 5.09
N TYR A 143 4.66 3.72 5.41
CA TYR A 143 4.21 3.47 6.78
C TYR A 143 5.39 3.33 7.75
N ASN A 144 6.45 2.66 7.30
CA ASN A 144 7.66 2.47 8.09
C ASN A 144 8.49 3.74 8.22
N CYS A 145 8.65 4.52 7.15
CA CYS A 145 9.39 5.78 7.18
C CYS A 145 9.04 6.68 5.99
N PRO A 146 8.16 7.68 6.17
CA PRO A 146 7.88 8.66 5.13
C PRO A 146 9.14 9.43 4.70
N LEU A 147 10.02 9.73 5.66
CA LEU A 147 11.27 10.43 5.40
C LEU A 147 12.22 9.64 4.48
N LYS A 148 12.32 8.31 4.64
CA LYS A 148 13.12 7.45 3.75
C LYS A 148 12.66 7.60 2.31
N VAL A 149 11.34 7.55 2.08
CA VAL A 149 10.76 7.69 0.74
C VAL A 149 11.03 9.07 0.16
N LEU A 150 10.94 10.14 0.96
CA LEU A 150 11.32 11.49 0.53
C LEU A 150 12.78 11.54 0.02
N PHE A 151 13.73 10.99 0.78
CA PHE A 151 15.13 10.99 0.37
C PHE A 151 15.38 10.13 -0.89
N GLU A 152 14.86 8.90 -0.91
CA GLU A 152 15.13 7.96 -2.00
C GLU A 152 14.40 8.32 -3.29
N ARG A 153 13.17 8.83 -3.22
CA ARG A 153 12.29 9.03 -4.39
C ARG A 153 12.20 10.46 -4.85
N PHE A 154 12.15 11.42 -3.93
CA PHE A 154 12.04 12.83 -4.30
C PHE A 154 13.40 13.47 -4.53
N LEU A 155 14.34 13.33 -3.58
CA LEU A 155 15.67 13.91 -3.71
C LEU A 155 16.58 13.13 -4.67
N GLY A 156 16.13 11.98 -5.19
CA GLY A 156 16.94 11.12 -6.04
C GLY A 156 18.18 10.56 -5.32
N LEU A 157 18.22 10.63 -3.98
CA LEU A 157 19.29 10.11 -3.15
C LEU A 157 19.10 8.62 -2.91
N ALA A 158 18.64 7.93 -3.95
CA ALA A 158 18.59 6.49 -3.96
C ALA A 158 19.99 5.94 -3.67
N ARG A 159 20.04 4.72 -3.13
CA ARG A 159 21.14 3.84 -3.47
C ARG A 159 21.01 3.59 -4.97
N ASP A 160 21.81 4.28 -5.76
CA ASP A 160 21.75 4.15 -7.21
C ASP A 160 21.98 2.67 -7.59
N SER A 161 20.93 2.03 -8.10
CA SER A 161 20.96 0.63 -8.53
C SER A 161 21.81 0.41 -9.78
N ARG A 162 22.17 1.48 -10.50
CA ARG A 162 23.10 1.41 -11.63
C ARG A 162 24.57 1.48 -11.17
N GLU A 163 24.82 2.02 -9.98
CA GLU A 163 26.18 2.19 -9.43
C GLU A 163 26.52 1.20 -8.29
N GLN A 164 25.53 0.53 -7.68
CA GLN A 164 25.77 -0.48 -6.64
C GLN A 164 25.14 -1.83 -6.99
N PRO A 165 25.92 -2.94 -7.03
CA PRO A 165 25.38 -4.27 -7.23
C PRO A 165 24.35 -4.62 -6.14
N PRO A 166 23.34 -5.47 -6.45
CA PRO A 166 22.32 -5.86 -5.49
C PRO A 166 22.94 -6.42 -4.22
N ARG A 167 22.41 -6.03 -3.05
CA ARG A 167 22.88 -6.56 -1.77
C ARG A 167 22.68 -8.08 -1.74
N LEU A 168 23.58 -8.80 -1.08
CA LEU A 168 23.47 -10.25 -0.94
C LEU A 168 22.13 -10.73 -0.36
N GLY A 169 21.56 -9.99 0.60
CA GLY A 169 20.22 -10.28 1.13
C GLY A 169 19.09 -10.17 0.08
N GLU A 170 19.22 -9.27 -0.91
CA GLU A 170 18.27 -9.17 -2.02
C GLU A 170 18.43 -10.32 -3.01
N VAL A 171 19.67 -10.74 -3.28
CA VAL A 171 19.96 -11.92 -4.11
C VAL A 171 19.38 -13.17 -3.45
N ARG A 172 19.63 -13.38 -2.16
CA ARG A 172 19.02 -14.45 -1.37
C ARG A 172 17.50 -14.41 -1.47
N GLY A 173 16.89 -13.24 -1.28
CA GLY A 173 15.44 -13.09 -1.33
C GLY A 173 14.86 -13.52 -2.67
N ARG A 174 15.41 -13.01 -3.78
CA ARG A 174 14.95 -13.40 -5.13
C ARG A 174 15.15 -14.90 -5.40
N ALA A 175 16.22 -15.48 -4.88
CA ALA A 175 16.55 -16.88 -5.09
C ALA A 175 15.55 -17.78 -4.35
N VAL A 176 15.23 -17.46 -3.10
CA VAL A 176 14.20 -18.15 -2.31
C VAL A 176 12.81 -18.01 -2.94
N HIS A 177 12.39 -16.81 -3.38
CA HIS A 177 11.09 -16.64 -4.06
C HIS A 177 11.02 -17.46 -5.37
N THR A 178 12.12 -17.49 -6.13
CA THR A 178 12.17 -18.27 -7.38
C THR A 178 12.14 -19.77 -7.11
N GLY A 179 12.89 -20.25 -6.12
CA GLY A 179 12.87 -21.64 -5.67
C GLY A 179 11.48 -22.04 -5.17
N TYR A 180 10.90 -21.24 -4.27
CA TYR A 180 9.55 -21.41 -3.74
C TYR A 180 8.51 -21.56 -4.85
N ARG A 181 8.50 -20.62 -5.81
CA ARG A 181 7.56 -20.64 -6.94
C ARG A 181 7.68 -21.92 -7.76
N ARG A 182 8.91 -22.32 -8.11
CA ARG A 182 9.14 -23.53 -8.91
C ARG A 182 8.75 -24.80 -8.15
N ALA A 183 9.11 -24.89 -6.88
CA ALA A 183 8.74 -26.01 -6.03
C ALA A 183 7.23 -26.17 -5.92
N LEU A 184 6.52 -25.05 -5.75
CA LEU A 184 5.08 -25.01 -5.61
C LEU A 184 4.36 -25.47 -6.90
N VAL A 185 4.80 -25.00 -8.07
CA VAL A 185 4.26 -25.45 -9.37
C VAL A 185 4.52 -26.94 -9.59
N GLU A 186 5.75 -27.39 -9.34
CA GLU A 186 6.13 -28.79 -9.53
C GLU A 186 5.31 -29.69 -8.59
N PHE A 187 5.19 -29.33 -7.32
CA PHE A 187 4.39 -30.07 -6.36
C PHE A 187 2.91 -30.07 -6.72
N ALA A 188 2.33 -28.92 -7.07
CA ALA A 188 0.93 -28.83 -7.49
C ALA A 188 0.61 -29.75 -8.67
N THR A 189 1.57 -29.95 -9.57
CA THR A 189 1.41 -30.79 -10.77
C THR A 189 1.64 -32.26 -10.50
N THR A 190 2.63 -32.59 -9.65
CA THR A 190 3.17 -33.97 -9.54
C THR A 190 2.85 -34.66 -8.23
N GLN A 191 2.49 -33.92 -7.18
CA GLN A 191 2.41 -34.40 -5.79
C GLN A 191 3.71 -35.04 -5.27
N ASP A 192 4.85 -34.74 -5.90
CA ASP A 192 6.15 -35.35 -5.61
C ASP A 192 7.08 -34.33 -4.94
N LEU A 193 7.43 -34.59 -3.68
CA LEU A 193 8.30 -33.70 -2.90
C LEU A 193 9.76 -33.73 -3.35
N ASP A 194 10.24 -34.83 -3.89
CA ASP A 194 11.62 -34.92 -4.39
C ASP A 194 11.76 -34.11 -5.68
N ARG A 195 10.77 -34.18 -6.56
CA ARG A 195 10.70 -33.32 -7.75
C ARG A 195 10.56 -31.85 -7.37
N ALA A 196 9.70 -31.52 -6.40
CA ALA A 196 9.58 -30.16 -5.89
C ALA A 196 10.89 -29.65 -5.28
N ALA A 197 11.65 -30.50 -4.56
CA ALA A 197 12.95 -30.15 -4.02
C ALA A 197 13.99 -29.88 -5.13
N GLN A 198 13.99 -30.68 -6.19
CA GLN A 198 14.84 -30.45 -7.36
C GLN A 198 14.47 -29.13 -8.06
N ALA A 199 13.18 -28.86 -8.25
CA ALA A 199 12.68 -27.62 -8.84
C ALA A 199 13.04 -26.39 -7.99
N TYR A 200 12.96 -26.50 -6.65
CA TYR A 200 13.43 -25.47 -5.72
C TYR A 200 14.91 -25.15 -5.96
N ARG A 201 15.76 -26.18 -5.89
CA ARG A 201 17.22 -26.02 -6.03
C ARG A 201 17.59 -25.44 -7.38
N ALA A 202 16.95 -25.91 -8.46
CA ALA A 202 17.14 -25.37 -9.80
C ALA A 202 16.70 -23.89 -9.90
N GLY A 203 15.65 -23.49 -9.19
CA GLY A 203 15.21 -22.10 -9.08
C GLY A 203 16.23 -21.20 -8.41
N VAL A 204 16.77 -21.63 -7.26
CA VAL A 204 17.83 -20.90 -6.56
C VAL A 204 19.08 -20.77 -7.42
N TRP A 205 19.51 -21.86 -8.06
CA TRP A 205 20.67 -21.87 -8.97
C TRP A 205 20.49 -20.90 -10.13
N SER A 206 19.31 -20.93 -10.76
CA SER A 206 18.98 -20.04 -11.88
C SER A 206 19.09 -18.55 -11.49
N GLU A 207 18.66 -18.18 -10.29
CA GLU A 207 18.76 -16.80 -9.83
C GLU A 207 20.20 -16.41 -9.50
N TRP A 208 20.98 -17.30 -8.89
CA TRP A 208 22.39 -17.05 -8.61
C TRP A 208 23.22 -16.85 -9.87
N THR A 209 23.00 -17.69 -10.90
CA THR A 209 23.65 -17.52 -12.21
C THR A 209 23.30 -16.15 -12.80
N ARG A 210 22.04 -15.72 -12.69
CA ARG A 210 21.59 -14.42 -13.18
C ARG A 210 22.23 -13.24 -12.43
N THR A 211 22.55 -13.41 -11.15
CA THR A 211 23.15 -12.37 -10.30
C THR A 211 24.63 -12.61 -10.00
N LEU A 212 25.32 -13.45 -10.79
CA LEU A 212 26.67 -13.91 -10.50
C LEU A 212 27.66 -12.76 -10.28
N GLN A 213 27.53 -11.68 -11.06
CA GLN A 213 28.37 -10.47 -10.91
C GLN A 213 28.29 -9.86 -9.50
N ALA A 214 27.08 -9.81 -8.90
CA ALA A 214 26.90 -9.29 -7.54
C ALA A 214 27.53 -10.22 -6.49
N LEU A 215 27.46 -11.52 -6.72
CA LEU A 215 28.08 -12.52 -5.86
C LEU A 215 29.60 -12.43 -5.90
N LEU A 216 30.18 -12.31 -7.10
CA LEU A 216 31.63 -12.17 -7.31
C LEU A 216 32.19 -10.84 -6.79
N ALA A 217 31.39 -9.78 -6.79
CA ALA A 217 31.76 -8.48 -6.22
C ALA A 217 31.77 -8.46 -4.69
N THR A 218 31.34 -9.53 -4.03
CA THR A 218 31.31 -9.59 -2.57
C THR A 218 32.65 -10.10 -2.03
N ASN A 219 33.26 -9.35 -1.10
CA ASN A 219 34.43 -9.82 -0.38
C ASN A 219 34.10 -11.15 0.32
N VAL A 220 34.88 -12.20 0.03
CA VAL A 220 34.86 -13.45 0.78
C VAL A 220 35.06 -13.11 2.26
N SER A 221 34.31 -13.77 3.16
CA SER A 221 34.49 -13.55 4.59
C SER A 221 35.97 -13.78 4.95
N ARG A 222 36.50 -13.10 5.97
CA ARG A 222 37.88 -13.30 6.45
C ARG A 222 38.19 -14.77 6.80
N GLU A 223 37.17 -15.60 6.95
CA GLU A 223 37.25 -17.02 7.27
C GLU A 223 37.18 -17.95 6.04
N GLY A 224 37.19 -17.42 4.81
CA GLY A 224 37.25 -18.23 3.58
C GLY A 224 35.98 -19.03 3.24
N GLY A 225 34.88 -18.82 3.97
CA GLY A 225 33.61 -19.51 3.77
C GLY A 225 32.71 -18.86 2.72
N ALA A 226 31.78 -19.64 2.15
CA ALA A 226 30.71 -19.12 1.31
C ALA A 226 29.88 -18.07 2.08
N PRO A 227 29.53 -16.92 1.47
CA PRO A 227 28.70 -15.91 2.12
C PRO A 227 27.44 -16.50 2.75
N LYS A 228 27.14 -16.14 4.00
CA LYS A 228 25.99 -16.66 4.77
C LYS A 228 24.66 -16.55 4.03
N ASP A 229 24.47 -15.49 3.24
CA ASP A 229 23.27 -15.27 2.43
C ASP A 229 23.11 -16.29 1.28
N LEU A 230 24.22 -16.82 0.76
CA LEU A 230 24.20 -17.90 -0.22
C LEU A 230 23.72 -19.19 0.45
N LEU A 231 24.36 -19.62 1.53
CA LEU A 231 23.90 -20.81 2.28
C LEU A 231 22.43 -20.67 2.71
N GLY A 232 22.05 -19.47 3.15
CA GLY A 232 20.68 -19.11 3.55
C GLY A 232 19.61 -19.20 2.46
N SER A 233 19.99 -19.35 1.18
CA SER A 233 19.03 -19.62 0.10
C SER A 233 18.59 -21.09 0.06
N PHE A 234 19.40 -22.00 0.61
CA PHE A 234 19.08 -23.44 0.69
C PHE A 234 18.59 -23.87 2.06
N THR A 235 18.98 -23.15 3.12
CA THR A 235 18.75 -23.64 4.49
C THR A 235 17.28 -23.79 4.87
N ALA A 236 16.38 -23.04 4.23
CA ALA A 236 14.94 -23.11 4.47
C ALA A 236 14.20 -24.07 3.53
N ALA A 237 14.89 -24.74 2.60
CA ALA A 237 14.26 -25.55 1.55
C ALA A 237 13.32 -26.61 2.12
N ASP A 238 13.79 -27.40 3.10
CA ASP A 238 12.99 -28.49 3.67
C ASP A 238 11.76 -27.97 4.41
N SER A 239 11.89 -26.85 5.13
CA SER A 239 10.76 -26.21 5.81
C SER A 239 9.74 -25.65 4.82
N ILE A 240 10.21 -25.05 3.71
CA ILE A 240 9.35 -24.57 2.62
C ILE A 240 8.61 -25.74 1.97
N LEU A 241 9.32 -26.81 1.62
CA LEU A 241 8.73 -28.00 0.98
C LEU A 241 7.71 -28.67 1.90
N THR A 242 8.01 -28.76 3.20
CA THR A 242 7.06 -29.24 4.21
C THR A 242 5.80 -28.39 4.21
N GLN A 243 5.93 -27.06 4.22
CA GLN A 243 4.77 -26.17 4.17
C GLN A 243 3.96 -26.33 2.87
N ILE A 244 4.62 -26.47 1.73
CA ILE A 244 3.97 -26.72 0.44
C ILE A 244 3.16 -28.03 0.49
N ALA A 245 3.73 -29.09 1.07
CA ALA A 245 3.06 -30.37 1.22
C ALA A 245 1.76 -30.29 2.06
N HIS A 246 1.80 -29.51 3.13
CA HIS A 246 0.67 -29.35 4.06
C HIS A 246 -0.36 -28.31 3.59
N GLY A 247 0.02 -27.40 2.68
CA GLY A 247 -0.79 -26.25 2.26
C GLY A 247 -1.96 -26.56 1.32
N GLY A 248 -2.27 -27.83 1.06
CA GLY A 248 -3.44 -28.22 0.26
C GLY A 248 -3.37 -27.86 -1.24
N VAL A 249 -2.34 -27.15 -1.69
CA VAL A 249 -2.14 -26.72 -3.10
C VAL A 249 -2.12 -27.90 -4.08
N GLY A 250 -1.73 -29.08 -3.59
CA GLY A 250 -1.74 -30.31 -4.36
C GLY A 250 -3.09 -31.04 -4.50
N SER A 251 -4.09 -30.64 -3.73
CA SER A 251 -5.41 -31.29 -3.71
C SER A 251 -6.30 -30.96 -4.92
N GLY A 252 -5.88 -30.03 -5.79
CA GLY A 252 -6.67 -29.56 -6.93
C GLY A 252 -7.89 -28.71 -6.57
N THR A 253 -8.12 -28.43 -5.28
CA THR A 253 -9.27 -27.67 -4.76
C THR A 253 -9.17 -26.16 -5.01
N VAL A 254 -7.96 -25.65 -5.28
CA VAL A 254 -7.67 -24.24 -5.55
C VAL A 254 -7.03 -24.09 -6.92
N GLU A 255 -7.32 -22.97 -7.57
CA GLU A 255 -6.53 -22.44 -8.67
C GLU A 255 -5.39 -21.59 -8.12
N LEU A 256 -4.17 -21.92 -8.56
CA LEU A 256 -2.96 -21.29 -8.10
C LEU A 256 -2.48 -20.24 -9.11
N TYR A 257 -2.36 -19.00 -8.66
CA TYR A 257 -1.78 -17.90 -9.43
C TYR A 257 -0.53 -17.39 -8.74
N LEU A 258 0.60 -17.37 -9.44
CA LEU A 258 1.89 -16.96 -8.89
C LEU A 258 2.37 -15.67 -9.53
N GLU A 259 2.96 -14.78 -8.73
CA GLU A 259 3.48 -13.47 -9.17
C GLU A 259 2.43 -12.64 -9.93
N ARG A 260 1.15 -12.78 -9.55
CA ARG A 260 0.05 -12.18 -10.30
C ARG A 260 0.03 -10.67 -10.09
N LEU A 261 0.08 -9.93 -11.20
CA LEU A 261 -0.09 -8.49 -11.20
C LEU A 261 -1.57 -8.13 -11.10
N PHE A 262 -1.88 -7.18 -10.23
CA PHE A 262 -3.22 -6.62 -10.10
C PHE A 262 -3.13 -5.11 -9.85
N TYR A 263 -4.15 -4.39 -10.32
CA TYR A 263 -4.23 -2.94 -10.30
C TYR A 263 -5.67 -2.51 -10.03
N SER A 264 -5.85 -1.55 -9.12
CA SER A 264 -7.13 -0.90 -8.86
C SER A 264 -7.03 0.60 -9.18
N ALA A 265 -7.73 1.01 -10.23
CA ALA A 265 -7.81 2.42 -10.65
C ALA A 265 -8.61 3.30 -9.68
N THR A 266 -9.48 2.70 -8.88
CA THR A 266 -10.24 3.43 -7.83
C THR A 266 -9.40 3.60 -6.58
N ARG A 267 -8.51 2.65 -6.25
CA ARG A 267 -7.62 2.75 -5.09
C ARG A 267 -6.29 3.43 -5.39
N GLY A 268 -5.90 3.52 -6.67
CA GLY A 268 -4.56 3.95 -7.06
C GLY A 268 -3.48 3.05 -6.48
N LEU A 269 -3.76 1.75 -6.44
CA LEU A 269 -2.89 0.72 -5.90
C LEU A 269 -2.59 -0.33 -6.96
N SER A 270 -1.36 -0.82 -6.96
CA SER A 270 -0.95 -2.01 -7.70
C SER A 270 -0.25 -2.99 -6.79
N GLY A 271 -0.22 -4.25 -7.21
CA GLY A 271 0.51 -5.26 -6.48
C GLY A 271 0.99 -6.37 -7.39
N ARG A 272 1.94 -7.11 -6.83
CA ARG A 272 2.33 -8.43 -7.31
C ARG A 272 2.34 -9.33 -6.08
N ALA A 273 1.32 -10.17 -5.94
CA ALA A 273 1.31 -11.16 -4.87
C ALA A 273 2.21 -12.33 -5.26
N ASP A 274 2.97 -12.85 -4.30
CA ASP A 274 3.80 -14.04 -4.54
C ASP A 274 2.94 -15.24 -4.90
N ARG A 275 1.82 -15.41 -4.18
CA ARG A 275 0.84 -16.47 -4.42
C ARG A 275 -0.58 -15.97 -4.15
N VAL A 276 -1.51 -16.35 -5.03
CA VAL A 276 -2.95 -16.21 -4.85
C VAL A 276 -3.58 -17.58 -5.06
N GLU A 277 -4.36 -18.01 -4.08
CA GLU A 277 -5.13 -19.25 -4.10
C GLU A 277 -6.60 -18.88 -4.25
N VAL A 278 -7.20 -19.29 -5.37
CA VAL A 278 -8.62 -19.06 -5.64
C VAL A 278 -9.35 -20.40 -5.50
N PRO A 279 -10.25 -20.55 -4.51
CA PRO A 279 -11.05 -21.77 -4.39
C PRO A 279 -11.84 -22.04 -5.68
N ARG A 280 -11.79 -23.28 -6.19
CA ARG A 280 -12.59 -23.68 -7.37
C ARG A 280 -14.09 -23.69 -7.06
N ASP A 281 -14.42 -23.99 -5.83
CA ASP A 281 -15.76 -23.87 -5.27
C ASP A 281 -15.79 -22.66 -4.33
N ALA A 282 -16.61 -21.67 -4.64
CA ALA A 282 -16.75 -20.46 -3.83
C ALA A 282 -17.25 -20.73 -2.40
N SER A 283 -17.86 -21.89 -2.15
CA SER A 283 -18.27 -22.31 -0.80
C SER A 283 -17.12 -22.92 0.03
N ALA A 284 -15.99 -23.27 -0.61
CA ALA A 284 -14.85 -23.89 0.07
C ALA A 284 -14.02 -22.88 0.88
N GLY A 285 -14.19 -21.58 0.66
CA GLY A 285 -13.58 -20.53 1.48
C GLY A 285 -13.29 -19.25 0.71
N PRO A 286 -12.62 -18.29 1.37
CA PRO A 286 -12.16 -17.05 0.74
C PRO A 286 -11.03 -17.29 -0.24
N LEU A 287 -10.85 -16.36 -1.18
CA LEU A 287 -9.60 -16.22 -1.90
C LEU A 287 -8.48 -15.88 -0.90
N CYS A 288 -7.33 -16.55 -0.99
CA CYS A 288 -6.21 -16.31 -0.08
C CYS A 288 -5.01 -15.73 -0.83
N ILE A 289 -4.46 -14.63 -0.30
CA ILE A 289 -3.21 -14.02 -0.77
C ILE A 289 -2.08 -14.44 0.17
N ALA A 290 -0.98 -14.98 -0.36
CA ALA A 290 0.24 -15.18 0.42
C ALA A 290 1.36 -14.24 -0.03
N GLU A 291 1.96 -13.55 0.93
CA GLU A 291 3.15 -12.74 0.76
C GLU A 291 4.33 -13.44 1.45
N VAL A 292 5.38 -13.73 0.70
CA VAL A 292 6.59 -14.39 1.21
C VAL A 292 7.63 -13.32 1.54
N LYS A 293 8.22 -13.40 2.73
CA LYS A 293 9.29 -12.50 3.20
C LYS A 293 10.50 -13.33 3.56
N THR A 294 11.68 -12.97 3.05
CA THR A 294 12.93 -13.74 3.30
C THR A 294 13.85 -13.09 4.31
N GLN A 295 13.67 -11.78 4.49
CA GLN A 295 14.24 -10.96 5.54
C GLN A 295 13.32 -9.75 5.68
N SER A 296 13.21 -9.23 6.89
CA SER A 296 12.95 -7.80 7.02
C SER A 296 13.69 -7.27 8.23
N ALA A 297 14.55 -6.29 7.99
CA ALA A 297 15.09 -5.45 9.04
C ALA A 297 14.00 -4.59 9.70
N ILE A 298 12.81 -4.53 9.09
CA ILE A 298 11.69 -3.69 9.50
C ILE A 298 10.46 -4.56 9.65
N ARG A 299 10.00 -4.72 10.87
CA ARG A 299 8.86 -5.58 11.18
C ARG A 299 7.84 -4.73 11.93
N GLU A 300 6.56 -4.88 11.59
CA GLU A 300 5.49 -4.30 12.39
C GLU A 300 5.47 -4.97 13.76
N GLN A 301 5.27 -4.18 14.81
CA GLN A 301 5.32 -4.65 16.18
C GLN A 301 3.99 -4.41 16.88
N ASP A 302 3.53 -5.39 17.64
CA ASP A 302 2.46 -5.22 18.60
C ASP A 302 3.07 -4.75 19.92
N PRO A 303 2.76 -3.52 20.39
CA PRO A 303 3.36 -2.99 21.61
C PRO A 303 2.91 -3.72 22.87
N VAL A 304 1.79 -4.45 22.82
CA VAL A 304 1.25 -5.19 23.98
C VAL A 304 1.96 -6.53 24.16
N THR A 305 2.10 -7.30 23.08
CA THR A 305 2.71 -8.63 23.12
C THR A 305 4.22 -8.61 22.87
N GLY A 306 4.74 -7.51 22.31
CA GLY A 306 6.12 -7.41 21.83
C GLY A 306 6.37 -8.16 20.51
N GLU A 307 5.38 -8.91 20.01
CA GLU A 307 5.48 -9.70 18.79
C GLU A 307 5.78 -8.82 17.58
N SER A 308 6.67 -9.29 16.70
CA SER A 308 7.08 -8.53 15.53
C SER A 308 7.19 -9.38 14.26
N PHE A 309 6.48 -8.95 13.22
CA PHE A 309 6.34 -9.68 11.95
C PHE A 309 6.23 -8.68 10.78
N PRO A 310 6.90 -8.92 9.64
CA PRO A 310 6.87 -8.03 8.48
C PRO A 310 5.67 -8.30 7.56
N GLY A 311 5.40 -7.42 6.60
CA GLY A 311 4.55 -7.73 5.44
C GLY A 311 3.05 -7.48 5.65
N GLY A 312 2.64 -7.09 6.86
CA GLY A 312 1.24 -6.96 7.22
C GLY A 312 0.54 -5.84 6.47
N LEU A 313 1.19 -4.68 6.33
CA LEU A 313 0.58 -3.58 5.58
C LEU A 313 0.49 -3.88 4.09
N GLN A 314 1.51 -4.52 3.51
CA GLN A 314 1.45 -4.95 2.11
C GLN A 314 0.30 -5.94 1.89
N ALA A 315 0.11 -6.91 2.79
CA ALA A 315 -0.99 -7.86 2.73
C ALA A 315 -2.37 -7.16 2.88
N LEU A 316 -2.51 -6.20 3.80
CA LEU A 316 -3.72 -5.38 3.92
C LEU A 316 -4.02 -4.60 2.63
N ALA A 317 -2.99 -4.01 2.01
CA ALA A 317 -3.15 -3.27 0.75
C ALA A 317 -3.60 -4.17 -0.40
N TYR A 318 -3.06 -5.40 -0.49
CA TYR A 318 -3.46 -6.37 -1.51
C TYR A 318 -4.88 -6.88 -1.30
N ARG A 319 -5.27 -7.12 -0.04
CA ARG A 319 -6.64 -7.47 0.32
C ARG A 319 -7.62 -6.36 -0.10
N GLU A 320 -7.35 -5.11 0.28
CA GLU A 320 -8.19 -3.96 -0.10
C GLU A 320 -8.26 -3.79 -1.63
N LEU A 321 -7.14 -4.00 -2.32
CA LEU A 321 -7.10 -3.93 -3.77
C LEU A 321 -8.05 -4.96 -4.39
N LEU A 322 -7.96 -6.23 -4.01
CA LEU A 322 -8.85 -7.27 -4.55
C LEU A 322 -10.32 -7.02 -4.16
N GLN A 323 -10.59 -6.56 -2.94
CA GLN A 323 -11.94 -6.18 -2.53
C GLN A 323 -12.51 -5.05 -3.41
N SER A 324 -11.69 -4.06 -3.76
CA SER A 324 -12.09 -2.99 -4.68
C SER A 324 -12.34 -3.45 -6.11
N LEU A 325 -11.81 -4.61 -6.51
CA LEU A 325 -12.04 -5.25 -7.81
C LEU A 325 -13.28 -6.16 -7.83
N GLY A 326 -14.00 -6.27 -6.71
CA GLY A 326 -15.24 -7.05 -6.62
C GLY A 326 -15.07 -8.45 -6.03
N PHE A 327 -13.94 -8.76 -5.39
CA PHE A 327 -13.77 -9.98 -4.61
C PHE A 327 -14.16 -9.70 -3.15
N PRO A 328 -15.39 -10.02 -2.70
CA PRO A 328 -15.86 -9.60 -1.38
C PRO A 328 -15.14 -10.31 -0.24
N ASP A 329 -14.78 -11.59 -0.44
CA ASP A 329 -14.18 -12.44 0.57
C ASP A 329 -12.73 -12.77 0.22
N VAL A 330 -11.81 -12.05 0.86
CA VAL A 330 -10.38 -12.11 0.63
C VAL A 330 -9.66 -12.19 1.98
N ASP A 331 -8.95 -13.28 2.19
CA ASP A 331 -8.01 -13.46 3.29
C ASP A 331 -6.57 -13.29 2.79
N ALA A 332 -5.66 -13.12 3.74
CA ALA A 332 -4.24 -13.07 3.44
C ALA A 332 -3.41 -13.72 4.55
N VAL A 333 -2.24 -14.20 4.16
CA VAL A 333 -1.21 -14.76 5.05
C VAL A 333 0.14 -14.15 4.69
N VAL A 334 1.00 -14.00 5.69
CA VAL A 334 2.40 -13.64 5.46
C VAL A 334 3.28 -14.80 5.90
N GLU A 335 4.16 -15.24 5.00
CA GLU A 335 5.08 -16.34 5.20
C GLU A 335 6.50 -15.81 5.35
N LEU A 336 7.06 -15.87 6.55
CA LEU A 336 8.42 -15.40 6.84
C LEU A 336 9.41 -16.57 6.84
N VAL A 337 10.35 -16.53 5.91
CA VAL A 337 11.50 -17.44 5.86
C VAL A 337 12.62 -16.89 6.75
N ASP A 338 12.66 -17.33 8.01
CA ASP A 338 13.65 -16.93 9.02
C ASP A 338 14.66 -18.06 9.28
N GLY A 339 15.87 -17.89 8.76
CA GLY A 339 16.93 -18.91 8.85
C GLY A 339 16.53 -20.21 8.16
N GLN A 340 16.30 -21.26 8.95
CA GLN A 340 15.95 -22.60 8.45
C GLN A 340 14.45 -22.87 8.43
N ARG A 341 13.64 -21.94 8.95
CA ARG A 341 12.20 -22.15 9.17
C ARG A 341 11.39 -21.17 8.34
N ILE A 342 10.25 -21.65 7.83
CA ILE A 342 9.18 -20.79 7.36
C ILE A 342 8.12 -20.68 8.46
N VAL A 343 7.73 -19.46 8.78
CA VAL A 343 6.69 -19.15 9.77
C VAL A 343 5.53 -18.50 9.03
N THR A 344 4.36 -19.12 9.10
CA THR A 344 3.15 -18.57 8.47
C THR A 344 2.33 -17.84 9.50
N LYS A 345 1.89 -16.64 9.15
CA LYS A 345 1.04 -15.81 9.99
C LYS A 345 -0.20 -15.37 9.22
N PRO A 346 -1.41 -15.82 9.61
CA PRO A 346 -2.64 -15.26 9.09
C PRO A 346 -2.73 -13.76 9.34
N LEU A 347 -3.26 -13.00 8.39
CA LEU A 347 -3.32 -11.54 8.49
C LEU A 347 -4.13 -11.09 9.72
N ARG A 348 -5.20 -11.82 10.06
CA ARG A 348 -6.03 -11.58 11.25
C ARG A 348 -5.22 -11.64 12.57
N GLU A 349 -4.12 -12.37 12.57
CA GLU A 349 -3.20 -12.52 13.69
C GLU A 349 -1.95 -11.64 13.58
N HIS A 350 -1.84 -10.83 12.52
CA HIS A 350 -0.66 -10.01 12.29
C HIS A 350 -0.52 -8.91 13.36
N PRO A 351 0.70 -8.61 13.84
CA PRO A 351 0.92 -7.56 14.84
C PRO A 351 0.29 -6.21 14.48
N ILE A 352 0.31 -5.81 13.20
CA ILE A 352 -0.33 -4.58 12.73
C ILE A 352 -1.86 -4.58 12.94
N VAL A 353 -2.52 -5.72 12.71
CA VAL A 353 -3.96 -5.88 12.86
C VAL A 353 -4.35 -5.86 14.34
N ARG A 354 -3.57 -6.54 15.19
CA ARG A 354 -3.77 -6.52 16.65
C ARG A 354 -3.51 -5.14 17.26
N ARG A 355 -2.39 -4.51 16.91
CA ARG A 355 -2.02 -3.15 17.37
C ARG A 355 -3.12 -2.15 17.06
N LEU A 356 -3.63 -2.17 15.83
CA LEU A 356 -4.66 -1.25 15.36
C LEU A 356 -6.08 -1.72 15.70
N ARG A 357 -6.24 -2.90 16.31
CA ARG A 357 -7.51 -3.56 16.66
C ARG A 357 -8.47 -3.61 15.47
N LEU A 358 -7.97 -3.96 14.29
CA LEU A 358 -8.75 -3.99 13.06
C LEU A 358 -9.65 -5.21 13.04
N ASP A 359 -10.93 -5.00 12.70
CA ASP A 359 -11.87 -6.10 12.50
C ASP A 359 -11.94 -6.42 11.01
N LEU A 360 -11.21 -7.45 10.58
CA LEU A 360 -11.17 -7.86 9.17
C LEU A 360 -12.40 -8.66 8.73
N SER A 361 -13.32 -9.02 9.64
CA SER A 361 -14.57 -9.71 9.29
C SER A 361 -15.61 -8.78 8.65
N LYS A 362 -15.42 -7.46 8.79
CA LYS A 362 -16.29 -6.43 8.23
C LYS A 362 -15.46 -5.30 7.61
N PRO A 363 -16.08 -4.42 6.80
CA PRO A 363 -15.41 -3.20 6.38
C PRO A 363 -15.04 -2.34 7.59
N ASP A 364 -13.74 -2.14 7.80
CA ASP A 364 -13.21 -1.29 8.87
C ASP A 364 -12.56 -0.06 8.25
N GLU A 365 -13.11 1.12 8.53
CA GLU A 365 -12.66 2.38 7.91
C GLU A 365 -11.17 2.67 8.19
N ARG A 366 -10.62 2.14 9.30
CA ARG A 366 -9.21 2.33 9.67
C ARG A 366 -8.25 1.64 8.71
N VAL A 367 -8.68 0.53 8.07
CA VAL A 367 -7.90 -0.14 7.03
C VAL A 367 -7.75 0.80 5.83
N ILE A 368 -8.85 1.43 5.41
CA ILE A 368 -8.85 2.41 4.33
C ILE A 368 -7.99 3.61 4.71
N ASP A 369 -8.17 4.18 5.91
CA ASP A 369 -7.40 5.35 6.33
C ASP A 369 -5.90 5.07 6.35
N LEU A 370 -5.48 3.90 6.83
CA LEU A 370 -4.07 3.47 6.84
C LEU A 370 -3.48 3.40 5.42
N ILE A 371 -4.18 2.72 4.50
CA ILE A 371 -3.72 2.52 3.12
C ILE A 371 -3.74 3.86 2.36
N VAL A 372 -4.83 4.62 2.48
CA VAL A 372 -5.03 5.88 1.75
C VAL A 372 -4.11 6.97 2.27
N GLN A 373 -3.84 7.02 3.58
CA GLN A 373 -2.82 7.92 4.15
C GLN A 373 -1.47 7.67 3.49
N ALA A 374 -1.03 6.41 3.50
CA ALA A 374 0.27 6.09 2.94
C ALA A 374 0.32 6.37 1.42
N ARG A 375 -0.76 6.04 0.70
CA ARG A 375 -0.83 6.24 -0.74
C ARG A 375 -0.89 7.73 -1.12
N ASN A 376 -1.67 8.55 -0.43
CA ASN A 376 -1.79 9.98 -0.70
C ASN A 376 -0.50 10.73 -0.36
N VAL A 377 0.17 10.40 0.75
CA VAL A 377 1.47 10.97 1.09
C VAL A 377 2.52 10.55 0.06
N TYR A 378 2.49 9.30 -0.42
CA TYR A 378 3.39 8.85 -1.49
C TYR A 378 3.19 9.66 -2.78
N TYR A 379 1.95 9.93 -3.17
CA TYR A 379 1.66 10.81 -4.32
C TYR A 379 2.26 12.19 -4.14
N CYS A 380 2.09 12.82 -2.96
CA CYS A 380 2.72 14.11 -2.68
C CYS A 380 4.24 14.06 -2.83
N VAL A 381 4.88 13.04 -2.26
CA VAL A 381 6.35 12.85 -2.30
C VAL A 381 6.85 12.66 -3.74
N THR A 382 6.19 11.81 -4.52
CA THR A 382 6.72 11.33 -5.80
C THR A 382 6.31 12.14 -7.02
N SER A 383 5.19 12.85 -6.97
CA SER A 383 4.79 13.80 -8.03
C SER A 383 5.75 15.01 -8.15
N GLY A 384 6.69 15.13 -7.21
CA GLY A 384 7.59 16.26 -7.07
C GLY A 384 6.90 17.55 -6.68
N LEU A 385 5.58 17.52 -6.41
CA LEU A 385 4.77 18.68 -6.02
C LEU A 385 5.30 19.35 -4.74
N PHE A 386 6.11 18.65 -3.95
CA PHE A 386 7.04 19.27 -3.01
C PHE A 386 8.20 20.01 -3.72
N THR A 387 7.94 20.93 -4.65
CA THR A 387 9.04 21.61 -5.36
C THR A 387 9.82 22.56 -4.45
N GLY A 388 11.06 22.19 -4.13
CA GLY A 388 12.26 22.88 -4.62
C GLY A 388 12.75 24.17 -3.96
N TYR A 389 11.96 24.87 -3.13
CA TYR A 389 12.42 26.12 -2.47
C TYR A 389 12.12 26.23 -0.98
N ASP A 390 11.58 25.18 -0.37
CA ASP A 390 11.38 25.19 1.07
C ASP A 390 12.54 24.50 1.78
N ARG A 391 13.74 25.09 1.74
CA ARG A 391 14.87 24.70 2.63
C ARG A 391 14.37 24.58 4.08
N TYR A 392 13.47 25.49 4.46
CA TYR A 392 12.77 25.51 5.74
C TYR A 392 11.79 24.34 5.94
N ARG A 393 11.14 23.82 4.88
CA ARG A 393 10.31 22.60 4.99
C ARG A 393 11.15 21.33 4.96
N LEU A 394 12.32 21.30 4.33
CA LEU A 394 13.27 20.19 4.50
C LEU A 394 13.82 20.16 5.94
N ASP A 395 14.17 21.31 6.50
CA ASP A 395 14.55 21.42 7.91
C ASP A 395 13.38 20.98 8.81
N ASN A 396 12.15 21.44 8.57
CA ASN A 396 10.96 21.02 9.33
C ASN A 396 10.57 19.54 9.11
N ALA A 397 10.72 19.03 7.89
CA ALA A 397 10.44 17.64 7.51
C ALA A 397 11.46 16.67 8.11
N THR A 398 12.67 17.14 8.42
CA THR A 398 13.70 16.35 9.11
C THR A 398 13.65 16.49 10.63
N ARG A 399 12.91 17.48 11.19
CA ARG A 399 12.66 17.58 12.65
C ARG A 399 12.01 16.33 13.23
N ASN A 400 11.20 15.63 12.43
CA ASN A 400 10.63 14.34 12.79
C ASN A 400 10.57 13.45 11.54
N TRP A 401 10.85 12.17 11.68
CA TRP A 401 10.80 11.17 10.60
C TRP A 401 9.40 10.99 9.98
N ARG A 402 8.38 11.65 10.56
CA ARG A 402 6.96 11.55 10.25
C ARG A 402 6.40 12.60 9.27
N LEU A 403 7.17 13.55 8.72
CA LEU A 403 6.68 14.59 7.79
C LEU A 403 5.42 15.35 8.29
N PRO A 404 5.52 16.18 9.34
CA PRO A 404 4.37 16.71 10.08
C PRO A 404 3.38 17.54 9.24
N ASP A 405 3.83 18.14 8.13
CA ASP A 405 3.00 19.01 7.29
C ASP A 405 1.99 18.26 6.39
N VAL A 406 2.21 16.95 6.17
CA VAL A 406 1.38 16.12 5.28
C VAL A 406 0.90 14.81 5.89
N SER A 407 1.33 14.49 7.11
CA SER A 407 0.98 13.25 7.78
C SER A 407 -0.17 13.44 8.76
N GLY A 408 -1.21 12.62 8.60
CA GLY A 408 -2.23 12.39 9.62
C GLY A 408 -1.81 11.33 10.63
N GLN A 409 -2.76 10.94 11.48
CA GLN A 409 -2.79 9.88 12.47
C GLN A 409 -1.46 9.16 12.66
N PHE A 410 -0.57 9.77 13.45
CA PHE A 410 0.77 9.24 13.69
C PHE A 410 0.77 7.88 14.39
N ASP A 411 -0.32 7.57 15.11
CA ASP A 411 -0.55 6.27 15.76
C ASP A 411 -0.79 5.15 14.74
N LEU A 412 -1.19 5.51 13.51
CA LEU A 412 -1.28 4.57 12.39
C LEU A 412 0.07 4.33 11.70
N LEU A 413 1.15 5.00 12.09
CA LEU A 413 2.49 4.76 11.53
C LEU A 413 3.32 3.88 12.47
N ASN A 414 4.45 3.36 11.98
CA ASN A 414 5.33 2.54 12.83
C ASN A 414 5.88 3.36 14.01
N ASP A 415 5.81 2.88 15.25
CA ASP A 415 6.30 3.66 16.41
C ASP A 415 7.82 3.85 16.43
N ARG A 416 8.57 3.01 15.72
CA ARG A 416 10.03 3.07 15.66
C ARG A 416 10.48 3.14 14.20
N PRO A 417 11.09 4.24 13.77
CA PRO A 417 11.49 4.32 12.38
C PRO A 417 12.74 3.46 12.12
N PRO A 418 12.88 2.92 10.90
CA PRO A 418 14.09 2.21 10.45
C PRO A 418 15.30 3.14 10.26
N CYS A 419 15.23 4.41 10.69
CA CYS A 419 16.19 5.47 10.35
C CYS A 419 17.63 5.22 10.78
N ARG A 420 17.93 4.25 11.67
CA ARG A 420 19.32 3.99 12.09
C ARG A 420 20.24 3.64 10.92
N SER A 421 19.72 3.07 9.83
CA SER A 421 20.45 2.71 8.60
C SER A 421 20.01 3.52 7.37
N CYS A 422 19.15 4.53 7.54
CA CYS A 422 18.62 5.33 6.44
C CYS A 422 19.54 6.53 6.15
N VAL A 423 19.67 6.87 4.85
CA VAL A 423 20.41 8.04 4.35
C VAL A 423 20.01 9.33 5.08
N ALA A 424 18.73 9.45 5.48
CA ALA A 424 18.22 10.61 6.21
C ALA A 424 18.91 10.89 7.55
N ARG A 425 19.35 9.84 8.28
CA ARG A 425 20.02 9.99 9.58
C ARG A 425 21.54 9.95 9.48
N GLN A 426 22.10 9.38 8.41
CA GLN A 426 23.54 9.44 8.14
C GLN A 426 24.04 10.86 7.80
N ARG A 427 23.11 11.80 7.62
CA ARG A 427 23.38 13.21 7.26
C ARG A 427 23.00 14.21 8.36
N GLN A 428 22.41 13.74 9.46
CA GLN A 428 22.27 14.50 10.71
C GLN A 428 23.51 14.25 11.57
#